data_AF-A0A5C6QV31-F1
#
_entry.id   AF-A0A5C6QV31-F1
#
_cell.length_a   1.000
_cell.length_b   1.000
_cell.length_c   1.000
_cell.angle_alpha   90.00
_cell.angle_beta   90.00
_cell.angle_gamma   90.00
#
_symmetry.space_group_name_H-M   'P 1'
#
loop_
_entity.id
_entity.type
_entity.pdbx_description
1 polymer ?
#
loop_
_entity_poly.entity_id
_entity_poly.type
_entity_poly.pdbx_seq_one_letter_code
_entity_poly.pdbx_strand_id
1 'polypeptide(L)'
;MIIHNDKCLELGLPTASSFDNQVTYVIKVISAGIKLNTRKARFIGIHNLHSIASTLQRKGYKFTLEHGRVKCPFTGESPPQHVDIVSMTTEQISHYKKTKAAKR
;
A
#
# COMPACT_ATOMS: atom_id res chain seq x y z
N MET A 1 16.33 -4.12 1.51
CA MET A 1 15.43 -2.96 1.29
C MET A 1 14.67 -2.71 2.57
N ILE A 2 14.78 -1.52 3.14
CA ILE A 2 14.23 -1.19 4.46
C ILE A 2 13.06 -0.23 4.25
N ILE A 3 11.93 -0.50 4.91
CA ILE A 3 10.78 0.43 4.98
C ILE A 3 11.06 1.37 6.15
N HIS A 4 10.91 2.68 5.93
CA HIS A 4 11.21 3.69 6.94
C HIS A 4 10.09 3.78 7.98
N ASN A 5 10.27 3.13 9.12
CA ASN A 5 9.27 3.10 10.19
C ASN A 5 8.90 4.49 10.72
N ASP A 6 9.86 5.41 10.83
CA ASP A 6 9.61 6.78 11.30
C ASP A 6 8.60 7.51 10.41
N LYS A 7 8.77 7.35 9.09
CA LYS A 7 7.89 7.93 8.07
C LYS A 7 6.54 7.23 7.98
N CYS A 8 6.49 5.95 8.30
CA CYS A 8 5.22 5.23 8.43
C CYS A 8 4.39 5.83 9.58
N LEU A 9 5.03 6.07 10.73
CA LEU A 9 4.38 6.67 11.90
C LEU A 9 3.86 8.09 11.58
N GLU A 10 4.67 8.90 10.90
CA GLU A 10 4.28 10.25 10.46
C GLU A 10 3.02 10.25 9.58
N LEU A 11 2.86 9.23 8.74
CA LEU A 11 1.70 9.06 7.86
C LEU A 11 0.52 8.31 8.50
N GLY A 12 0.63 7.91 9.77
CA GLY A 12 -0.37 7.08 10.47
C GLY A 12 -0.48 5.66 9.89
N LEU A 13 0.57 5.17 9.25
CA LEU A 13 0.64 3.81 8.68
C LEU A 13 1.12 2.80 9.73
N PRO A 14 0.69 1.54 9.65
CA PRO A 14 1.20 0.50 10.53
C PRO A 14 2.71 0.34 10.37
N THR A 15 3.44 0.11 11.46
CA THR A 15 4.89 -0.09 11.39
C THR A 15 5.25 -1.36 10.61
N ALA A 16 6.35 -1.33 9.86
CA ALA A 16 6.84 -2.50 9.15
C ALA A 16 7.54 -3.44 10.15
N SER A 17 7.22 -4.74 10.05
CA SER A 17 7.94 -5.76 10.81
C SER A 17 9.30 -6.04 10.17
N SER A 18 10.25 -6.59 10.93
CA SER A 18 11.57 -7.00 10.42
C SER A 18 11.49 -8.04 9.29
N PHE A 19 10.41 -8.83 9.24
CA PHE A 19 10.15 -9.82 8.19
C PHE A 19 9.27 -9.29 7.04
N ASP A 20 8.77 -8.06 7.14
CA ASP A 20 7.92 -7.49 6.08
C ASP A 20 8.78 -7.11 4.86
N ASN A 21 8.40 -7.61 3.69
CA ASN A 21 8.88 -7.09 2.42
C ASN A 21 7.91 -6.02 1.90
N GLN A 22 8.31 -5.30 0.85
CA GLN A 22 7.46 -4.24 0.28
C GLN A 22 6.06 -4.75 -0.12
N VAL A 23 5.95 -5.97 -0.64
CA VAL A 23 4.67 -6.55 -1.06
C VAL A 23 3.79 -6.89 0.15
N THR A 24 4.33 -7.58 1.16
CA THR A 24 3.58 -7.95 2.37
C THR A 24 3.15 -6.72 3.15
N TYR A 25 4.02 -5.71 3.20
CA TYR A 25 3.70 -4.45 3.83
C TYR A 25 2.58 -3.70 3.11
N VAL A 26 2.60 -3.61 1.77
CA VAL A 26 1.49 -3.00 1.01
C VAL A 26 0.18 -3.72 1.30
N ILE A 27 0.17 -5.06 1.32
CA ILE A 27 -1.01 -5.85 1.69
C ILE A 27 -1.47 -5.50 3.11
N LYS A 28 -0.55 -5.42 4.08
CA LYS A 28 -0.85 -5.07 5.47
C LYS A 28 -1.55 -3.71 5.57
N VAL A 29 -1.05 -2.70 4.85
CA VAL A 29 -1.63 -1.35 4.82
C VAL A 29 -3.03 -1.36 4.21
N ILE A 30 -3.20 -1.94 3.01
CA ILE A 30 -4.50 -1.89 2.32
C ILE A 30 -5.54 -2.80 2.98
N SER A 31 -5.12 -3.91 3.58
CA SER A 31 -6.01 -4.80 4.35
C SER A 31 -6.42 -4.21 5.71
N ALA A 32 -5.71 -3.18 6.19
CA ALA A 32 -6.14 -2.35 7.31
C ALA A 32 -7.18 -1.29 6.90
N GLY A 33 -7.53 -1.21 5.60
CA GLY A 33 -8.46 -0.20 5.06
C GLY A 33 -7.80 1.14 4.75
N ILE A 34 -6.47 1.21 4.76
CA ILE A 34 -5.74 2.45 4.49
C ILE A 34 -5.40 2.53 3.01
N LYS A 35 -5.71 3.67 2.38
CA LYS A 35 -5.33 3.95 1.00
C LYS A 35 -3.85 4.30 0.90
N LEU A 36 -3.12 3.61 0.04
CA LEU A 36 -1.70 3.85 -0.22
C LEU A 36 -1.52 4.37 -1.64
N ASN A 37 -0.75 5.45 -1.82
CA ASN A 37 -0.46 6.00 -3.14
C ASN A 37 1.04 5.97 -3.43
N THR A 38 1.44 6.11 -4.70
CA THR A 38 2.85 6.01 -5.11
C THR A 38 3.76 7.03 -4.41
N ARG A 39 3.24 8.22 -4.06
CA ARG A 39 4.03 9.25 -3.36
C ARG A 39 4.29 8.90 -1.89
N LYS A 40 3.25 8.47 -1.16
CA LYS A 40 3.34 7.93 0.20
C LYS A 40 4.22 6.68 0.22
N ALA A 41 4.05 5.79 -0.75
CA ALA A 41 4.86 4.59 -0.91
C ALA A 41 6.35 4.95 -1.03
N ARG A 42 6.73 5.88 -1.92
CA ARG A 42 8.13 6.34 -2.03
C ARG A 42 8.63 6.98 -0.75
N PHE A 43 7.80 7.77 -0.07
CA PHE A 43 8.17 8.42 1.18
C PHE A 43 8.64 7.38 2.21
N ILE A 44 7.89 6.29 2.38
CA ILE A 44 8.22 5.21 3.32
C ILE A 44 9.24 4.19 2.80
N GLY A 45 9.83 4.40 1.61
CA GLY A 45 10.88 3.52 1.05
C GLY A 45 10.37 2.42 0.09
N ILE A 46 9.11 2.47 -0.33
CA ILE A 46 8.55 1.60 -1.37
C ILE A 46 8.74 2.26 -2.74
N HIS A 47 9.64 1.68 -3.55
CA HIS A 47 10.14 2.35 -4.75
C HIS A 47 9.13 2.37 -5.90
N ASN A 48 8.43 1.25 -6.14
CA ASN A 48 7.51 1.11 -7.26
C ASN A 48 6.20 0.42 -6.85
N LEU A 49 5.17 1.24 -6.56
CA LEU A 49 3.84 0.75 -6.22
C LEU A 49 3.15 0.05 -7.41
N HIS A 50 3.39 0.53 -8.64
CA HIS A 50 2.83 -0.07 -9.85
C HIS A 50 3.28 -1.54 -10.02
N SER A 51 4.59 -1.82 -9.90
CA SER A 51 5.10 -3.19 -9.97
C SER A 51 4.57 -4.09 -8.87
N ILE A 52 4.36 -3.55 -7.67
CA ILE A 52 3.77 -4.29 -6.55
C ILE A 52 2.30 -4.60 -6.84
N ALA A 53 1.52 -3.63 -7.33
CA ALA A 53 0.13 -3.83 -7.74
C ALA A 53 0.02 -4.94 -8.80
N SER A 54 0.83 -4.90 -9.85
CA SER A 54 0.85 -5.95 -10.88
C SER A 54 1.21 -7.33 -10.29
N THR A 55 2.12 -7.37 -9.32
CA THR A 55 2.49 -8.62 -8.61
C THR A 55 1.33 -9.14 -7.74
N LEU A 56 0.62 -8.25 -7.05
CA LEU A 56 -0.55 -8.60 -6.25
C LEU A 56 -1.69 -9.13 -7.12
N GLN A 57 -1.92 -8.52 -8.27
CA GLN A 57 -2.94 -8.93 -9.22
C GLN A 57 -2.63 -10.32 -9.77
N ARG A 58 -1.36 -10.58 -10.12
CA ARG A 58 -0.90 -11.92 -10.56
C ARG A 58 -1.07 -12.99 -9.48
N LYS A 59 -0.94 -12.63 -8.20
CA LYS A 59 -1.18 -13.52 -7.07
C LYS A 59 -2.67 -13.72 -6.75
N GLY A 60 -3.58 -13.06 -7.47
CA GLY A 60 -5.02 -13.19 -7.30
C GLY A 60 -5.61 -12.36 -6.16
N TYR A 61 -4.88 -11.38 -5.63
CA TYR A 61 -5.43 -10.47 -4.62
C TYR A 61 -6.48 -9.54 -5.24
N LYS A 62 -7.62 -9.41 -4.57
CA LYS A 62 -8.68 -8.46 -4.93
C LYS A 62 -8.40 -7.13 -4.23
N PHE A 63 -8.01 -6.12 -5.01
CA PHE A 63 -7.80 -4.75 -4.54
C PHE A 63 -8.27 -3.78 -5.61
N THR A 64 -8.48 -2.53 -5.23
CA THR A 64 -8.87 -1.44 -6.10
C THR A 64 -7.64 -0.60 -6.44
N LEU A 65 -7.39 -0.42 -7.74
CA LEU A 65 -6.36 0.46 -8.28
C LEU A 65 -7.05 1.67 -8.90
N GLU A 66 -6.79 2.86 -8.36
CA GLU A 66 -7.27 4.13 -8.87
C GLU A 66 -6.06 4.96 -9.33
N HIS A 67 -6.25 5.85 -10.31
CA HIS A 67 -5.22 6.81 -10.70
C HIS A 67 -5.71 8.23 -10.41
N GLY A 68 -4.93 8.98 -9.64
CA GLY A 68 -5.37 10.31 -9.21
C GLY A 68 -4.21 11.24 -8.88
N ARG A 69 -4.53 12.51 -8.72
CA ARG A 69 -3.60 13.52 -8.22
C ARG A 69 -3.62 13.49 -6.70
N VAL A 70 -2.44 13.39 -6.10
CA VAL A 70 -2.28 13.39 -4.64
C VAL A 70 -1.09 14.24 -4.26
N LYS A 71 -1.26 14.92 -3.13
CA LYS A 71 -0.21 15.71 -2.49
C LYS A 71 0.97 14.80 -2.14
N CYS A 72 2.16 15.21 -2.55
CA CYS A 72 3.39 14.55 -2.18
C CYS A 72 3.71 14.88 -0.71
N PRO A 73 3.87 13.90 0.19
CA PRO A 73 4.23 14.17 1.58
C PRO A 73 5.65 14.76 1.71
N PHE A 74 6.54 14.53 0.74
CA PHE A 74 7.91 15.03 0.78
C PHE A 74 8.02 16.52 0.41
N THR A 75 7.34 16.96 -0.64
CA THR A 75 7.43 18.36 -1.15
C THR A 75 6.22 19.21 -0.78
N GLY A 76 5.14 18.60 -0.31
CA GLY A 76 3.87 19.29 -0.08
C GLY A 76 3.12 19.68 -1.36
N GLU A 77 3.68 19.42 -2.54
CA GLU A 77 3.07 19.79 -3.82
C GLU A 77 2.26 18.63 -4.43
N SER A 78 1.25 18.98 -5.21
CA SER A 78 0.45 18.03 -6.01
C SER A 78 0.95 18.05 -7.45
N PRO A 79 1.82 17.11 -7.85
CA PRO A 79 2.32 17.08 -9.22
C PRO A 79 1.16 16.89 -10.23
N PRO A 80 1.30 17.42 -11.46
CA PRO A 80 0.24 17.33 -12.47
C PRO A 80 0.00 15.89 -12.97
N GLN A 81 1.01 15.03 -12.79
CA GLN A 81 1.00 13.61 -13.14
C GLN A 81 0.08 12.82 -12.21
N HIS A 82 -0.74 11.96 -12.81
CA HIS A 82 -1.55 11.01 -12.06
C HIS A 82 -0.64 9.94 -11.48
N VAL A 83 -0.94 9.51 -10.26
CA VAL A 83 -0.22 8.43 -9.59
C VAL A 83 -1.17 7.30 -9.23
N ASP A 84 -0.60 6.11 -9.06
CA ASP A 84 -1.34 4.95 -8.59
C ASP A 84 -1.75 5.11 -7.12
N ILE A 85 -3.00 4.74 -6.85
CA ILE A 85 -3.61 4.68 -5.54
C ILE A 85 -4.19 3.28 -5.38
N VAL A 86 -3.65 2.53 -4.42
CA VAL A 86 -4.07 1.17 -4.11
C VAL A 86 -4.87 1.21 -2.81
N SER A 87 -6.03 0.55 -2.83
CA SER A 87 -6.89 0.40 -1.65
C SER A 87 -7.62 -0.93 -1.68
N MET A 88 -8.21 -1.33 -0.55
CA MET A 88 -9.20 -2.40 -0.52
C MET A 88 -10.52 -1.86 0.03
N THR A 89 -11.63 -2.31 -0.54
CA THR A 89 -12.96 -2.07 0.03
C THR A 89 -13.20 -2.98 1.23
N THR A 90 -14.21 -2.67 2.04
CA THR A 90 -14.58 -3.48 3.22
C THR A 90 -14.87 -4.94 2.85
N GLU A 91 -15.50 -5.18 1.69
CA GLU A 91 -15.80 -6.52 1.18
C GLU A 91 -14.52 -7.27 0.80
N GLN A 92 -13.59 -6.60 0.11
CA GLN A 92 -12.29 -7.15 -0.26
C GLN A 92 -11.44 -7.48 0.97
N ILE A 93 -11.45 -6.62 1.99
CA ILE A 93 -10.78 -6.84 3.27
C ILE A 93 -11.38 -8.06 3.98
N SER A 94 -12.71 -8.17 4.02
CA SER A 94 -13.40 -9.31 4.64
C SER A 94 -13.02 -10.61 3.92
N HIS A 95 -13.01 -10.60 2.59
CA HIS A 95 -12.58 -11.75 1.79
C HIS A 95 -11.12 -12.14 2.05
N TYR A 96 -10.21 -11.16 2.12
CA TYR A 96 -8.80 -11.39 2.47
C TYR A 96 -8.65 -11.99 3.88
N LYS A 97 -9.39 -11.48 4.87
CA LYS A 97 -9.37 -12.02 6.24
C LYS A 97 -9.91 -13.45 6.31
N LYS A 98 -11.01 -13.75 5.62
CA LYS A 98 -11.58 -15.11 5.54
C LYS A 98 -10.61 -16.11 4.89
N THR A 99 -10.05 -15.75 3.74
CA THR A 99 -9.07 -16.61 3.04
C THR A 99 -7.79 -16.82 3.84
N LYS A 100 -7.34 -15.81 4.60
CA LYS A 100 -6.19 -15.94 5.49
C LYS A 100 -6.48 -16.85 6.68
N ALA A 101 -7.67 -16.73 7.28
CA ALA A 101 -8.10 -17.59 8.39
C ALA A 101 -8.25 -19.05 7.96
N ALA A 102 -8.78 -19.31 6.75
CA ALA A 102 -8.94 -20.67 6.21
C ALA A 102 -7.62 -21.37 5.87
N LYS A 103 -6.51 -20.64 5.78
CA LYS A 103 -5.16 -21.19 5.51
C LYS A 103 -4.34 -21.43 6.78
N ARG A 104 -4.87 -21.08 7.96
CA ARG A 104 -4.18 -21.19 9.24
C ARG A 104 -4.61 -22.45 9.96
#